data_AF-A0A349X1J8-F1
#
_entry.id   AF-A0A349X1J8-F1
#
_cell.length_a   1.000
_cell.length_b   1.000
_cell.length_c   1.000
_cell.angle_alpha   90.00
_cell.angle_beta   90.00
_cell.angle_gamma   90.00
#
_symmetry.space_group_name_H-M   'P 1'
#
loop_
_entity.id
_entity.type
_entity.pdbx_description
1 polymer ?
#
loop_
_entity_poly.entity_id
_entity_poly.type
_entity_poly.pdbx_seq_one_letter_code
_entity_poly.pdbx_strand_id
1 'polypeptide(L)' 'IKVANSWSYVAIKRESAKLALNKLSSGKLKGRSFRSRLI' A
#
# COMPACT_ATOMS: atom_id res chain seq x y z
N ILE A 1 -8.62 16.46 6.64
CA ILE A 1 -7.90 15.26 6.15
C ILE A 1 -6.84 15.76 5.17
N LYS A 2 -5.54 15.69 5.49
CA LYS A 2 -4.49 16.08 4.54
C LYS A 2 -4.42 15.02 3.44
N VAL A 3 -5.08 15.29 2.32
CA VAL A 3 -4.91 14.54 1.08
C VAL A 3 -3.61 15.05 0.46
N ALA A 4 -2.51 14.34 0.68
CA ALA A 4 -1.35 14.49 -0.19
C ALA A 4 -1.70 13.77 -1.49
N ASN A 5 -1.82 14.52 -2.59
CA ASN A 5 -2.55 14.15 -3.81
C ASN A 5 -2.17 12.85 -4.54
N SER A 6 -1.22 12.05 -4.05
CA SER A 6 -0.78 10.81 -4.73
C SER A 6 -0.35 9.65 -3.84
N TRP A 7 -0.17 9.82 -2.52
CA TRP A 7 0.35 8.76 -1.65
C TRP A 7 -0.33 8.69 -0.28
N SER A 8 -0.39 7.48 0.26
CA SER A 8 -0.94 7.18 1.58
C SER A 8 -0.03 6.19 2.30
N TYR A 9 0.07 6.33 3.62
CA TYR A 9 0.74 5.35 4.48
C TYR A 9 -0.27 4.45 5.17
N VAL A 10 0.05 3.16 5.27
CA VAL A 10 -0.79 2.17 5.95
C VAL A 10 0.08 1.41 6.93
N ALA A 11 -0.30 1.45 8.21
CA ALA A 11 0.37 0.66 9.24
C ALA A 11 -0.06 -0.80 9.13
N ILE A 12 0.91 -1.71 9.17
CA ILE A 12 0.70 -3.16 9.09
C ILE A 12 1.46 -3.81 10.25
N LYS A 13 0.87 -4.86 10.84
CA LYS A 13 1.57 -5.68 11.85
C LYS A 13 2.83 -6.29 11.23
N ARG A 14 3.94 -6.28 11.98
CA ARG A 14 5.26 -6.70 11.48
C ARG A 14 5.26 -8.12 10.88
N GLU A 15 4.56 -9.04 11.52
CA GLU A 15 4.38 -10.43 11.07
C GLU A 15 3.71 -10.53 9.69
N SER A 16 2.81 -9.60 9.37
CA SER A 16 2.04 -9.59 8.12
C SER A 16 2.67 -8.71 7.04
N ALA A 17 3.81 -8.07 7.30
CA ALA A 17 4.40 -7.07 6.40
C ALA A 17 4.71 -7.62 5.00
N LYS A 18 5.32 -8.81 4.92
CA LYS A 18 5.67 -9.45 3.63
C LYS A 18 4.42 -9.83 2.83
N LEU A 19 3.43 -10.41 3.49
CA LEU A 19 2.18 -10.82 2.87
C LEU A 19 1.38 -9.60 2.38
N ALA A 20 1.31 -8.55 3.19
CA ALA A 20 0.63 -7.30 2.83
C ALA A 20 1.34 -6.59 1.68
N LEU A 21 2.68 -6.53 1.68
CA LEU A 21 3.44 -5.96 0.57
C LEU A 21 3.16 -6.69 -0.74
N ASN A 22 3.13 -8.02 -0.73
CA ASN A 22 2.83 -8.81 -1.93
C ASN A 22 1.41 -8.54 -2.44
N LYS A 23 0.41 -8.53 -1.53
CA LYS A 23 -0.99 -8.24 -1.87
C LYS A 23 -1.19 -6.82 -2.41
N LEU A 24 -0.53 -5.84 -1.80
CA LEU A 24 -0.61 -4.45 -2.24
C LEU A 24 0.11 -4.25 -3.58
N SER A 25 1.23 -4.94 -3.81
CA SER A 25 2.01 -4.80 -5.04
C SER A 25 1.33 -5.43 -6.26
N SER A 26 0.57 -6.52 -6.06
CA SER A 26 -0.21 -7.15 -7.14
C SER A 26 -1.65 -6.62 -7.25
N GLY A 27 -2.12 -5.93 -6.21
CA GLY A 27 -3.46 -5.38 -6.14
C GLY A 27 -3.66 -4.16 -7.04
N LYS A 28 -4.92 -3.88 -7.36
CA LYS A 28 -5.34 -2.64 -8.03
C LYS A 28 -6.26 -1.86 -7.10
N LEU A 29 -6.03 -0.56 -7.00
CA LEU A 29 -6.91 0.35 -6.27
C LEU A 29 -7.82 1.04 -7.27
N LYS A 30 -9.15 0.83 -7.17
CA LYS A 30 -10.14 1.37 -8.12
C LYS A 30 -9.78 1.07 -9.59
N GLY A 31 -9.35 -0.16 -9.87
CA GLY A 31 -8.96 -0.61 -11.21
C GLY A 31 -7.60 -0.09 -11.71
N ARG A 32 -6.89 0.75 -10.94
CA ARG A 32 -5.59 1.31 -11.31
C ARG A 32 -4.46 0.60 -10.56
N SER A 33 -3.36 0.36 -11.26
CA SER A 33 -2.11 -0.09 -10.66
C SER A 33 -1.52 1.04 -9.82
N PHE A 34 -0.94 0.70 -8.68
CA PHE A 34 -0.24 1.65 -7.80
C PHE A 34 1.09 1.04 -7.35
N ARG A 35 2.00 1.89 -6.86
CA ARG A 35 3.30 1.45 -6.33
C ARG A 35 3.21 1.36 -4.81
N SER A 36 3.56 0.21 -4.26
CA SER A 36 3.76 0.00 -2.83
C SER A 36 5.25 -0.11 -2.51
N ARG A 37 5.67 0.48 -1.39
CA ARG A 37 7.04 0.40 -0.87
C ARG A 37 6.99 0.32 0.66
N LEU A 38 7.91 -0.45 1.24
CA LEU A 38 8.19 -0.40 2.68
C LEU A 38 9.04 0.84 2.99
N ILE A 39 8.65 1.60 4.01
CA ILE A 39 9.41 2.73 4.57
C ILE A 39 9.77 2.39 6.00
#